data_AF-A0A259FHI5-F1
#
_entry.id   AF-A0A259FHI5-F1
#
_cell.length_a   1.000
_cell.length_b   1.000
_cell.length_c   1.000
_cell.angle_alpha   90.00
_cell.angle_beta   90.00
_cell.angle_gamma   90.00
#
_symmetry.space_group_name_H-M   'P 1'
#
loop_
_entity.id
_entity.type
_entity.pdbx_description
1 polymer ?
#
loop_
_entity_poly.entity_id
_entity_poly.type
_entity_poly.pdbx_seq_one_letter_code
_entity_poly.pdbx_strand_id
1 'polypeptide(L)' 'MTADTIETIREAVSRVTGRDFAGIGPQDPLNLDSINRITLIVELEHLFQKALDTDQATPEAFDTLASLGAFVDSQG' A
#
# COMPACT_ATOMS: atom_id res chain seq x y z
N MET A 1 -8.06 -10.64 -1.99
CA MET A 1 -7.92 -9.35 -2.70
C MET A 1 -9.09 -9.07 -3.63
N THR A 2 -9.92 -8.10 -3.26
CA THR A 2 -11.02 -7.57 -4.10
C THR A 2 -10.54 -6.36 -4.90
N ALA A 3 -11.29 -5.93 -5.92
CA ALA A 3 -11.00 -4.70 -6.66
C ALA A 3 -10.97 -3.47 -5.73
N ASP A 4 -11.90 -3.42 -4.78
CA ASP A 4 -12.05 -2.34 -3.80
C ASP A 4 -10.80 -2.15 -2.91
N THR A 5 -10.14 -3.24 -2.50
CA THR A 5 -8.90 -3.17 -1.71
C THR A 5 -7.78 -2.50 -2.51
N ILE A 6 -7.64 -2.82 -3.79
CA ILE A 6 -6.61 -2.25 -4.65
C ILE A 6 -6.86 -0.78 -4.95
N GLU A 7 -8.12 -0.38 -5.15
CA GLU A 7 -8.47 1.05 -5.29
C GLU A 7 -8.18 1.82 -4.01
N THR A 8 -8.54 1.29 -2.84
CA THR A 8 -8.25 1.92 -1.54
C THR A 8 -6.74 2.10 -1.33
N ILE A 9 -5.94 1.08 -1.62
CA ILE A 9 -4.47 1.15 -1.52
C ILE A 9 -3.91 2.16 -2.52
N ARG A 10 -4.43 2.21 -3.74
CA ARG A 10 -4.02 3.18 -4.77
C ARG A 10 -4.28 4.60 -4.32
N GLU A 11 -5.44 4.87 -3.73
CA GLU A 11 -5.76 6.18 -3.17
C GLU A 11 -4.79 6.55 -2.03
N ALA A 12 -4.48 5.61 -1.14
CA ALA A 12 -3.51 5.80 -0.06
C ALA A 12 -2.12 6.17 -0.61
N VAL A 13 -1.61 5.40 -1.56
CA VAL A 13 -0.31 5.65 -2.20
C VAL A 13 -0.30 7.01 -2.90
N SER A 14 -1.38 7.37 -3.59
CA SER A 14 -1.49 8.67 -4.28
C SER A 14 -1.45 9.83 -3.29
N ARG A 15 -2.16 9.69 -2.16
CA ARG A 15 -2.19 10.70 -1.09
C ARG A 15 -0.83 10.87 -0.42
N VAL A 16 -0.16 9.76 -0.08
CA VAL A 16 1.14 9.78 0.62
C VAL A 16 2.24 10.35 -0.25
N THR A 17 2.30 9.94 -1.52
CA THR A 17 3.33 10.38 -2.45
C THR A 17 3.05 11.75 -3.08
N GLY A 18 1.80 12.22 -3.01
CA GLY A 18 1.35 13.41 -3.74
C GLY A 18 1.36 13.24 -5.26
N ARG A 19 1.35 12.00 -5.77
CA ARG A 19 1.36 11.67 -7.20
C ARG A 19 0.09 10.94 -7.60
N ASP A 20 -0.30 11.05 -8.86
CA ASP A 20 -1.46 10.34 -9.39
C ASP A 20 -1.07 8.92 -9.84
N PHE A 21 -1.71 7.90 -9.26
CA PHE A 21 -1.57 6.50 -9.62
C PHE A 21 -2.79 5.94 -10.35
N ALA A 22 -3.75 6.75 -10.82
CA ALA A 22 -4.99 6.28 -11.46
C ALA A 22 -4.77 5.33 -12.65
N GLY A 23 -3.66 5.46 -13.39
CA GLY A 23 -3.33 4.61 -14.54
C GLY A 23 -2.42 3.40 -14.25
N ILE A 24 -1.97 3.22 -13.02
CA ILE A 24 -0.94 2.23 -12.66
C ILE A 24 -1.57 0.84 -12.48
N GLY A 25 -1.07 -0.18 -13.16
CA GLY A 25 -1.53 -1.56 -13.00
C GLY A 25 -1.18 -2.13 -11.62
N PRO A 26 -1.88 -3.20 -11.16
CA PRO A 26 -1.57 -3.82 -9.86
C PRO A 26 -0.13 -4.36 -9.73
N GLN A 27 0.50 -4.70 -10.85
CA GLN A 27 1.86 -5.26 -10.93
C GLN A 27 2.92 -4.20 -11.28
N ASP A 28 2.51 -2.96 -11.52
CA ASP A 28 3.43 -1.90 -11.92
C ASP A 28 4.20 -1.40 -10.69
N PRO A 29 5.49 -1.04 -10.86
CA PRO A 29 6.35 -0.64 -9.77
C PRO A 29 5.95 0.74 -9.20
N LEU A 30 5.80 0.81 -7.88
CA LEU A 30 5.45 2.05 -7.16
C LEU A 30 6.65 2.96 -6.89
N ASN A 31 7.85 2.38 -6.82
CA ASN A 31 9.12 3.10 -6.59
C ASN A 31 9.06 4.05 -5.36
N LEU A 32 8.49 3.56 -4.25
CA LEU A 32 8.35 4.32 -3.01
C LEU A 32 9.69 4.45 -2.29
N ASP A 33 10.02 5.65 -1.85
CA ASP A 33 11.14 5.90 -0.93
C ASP A 33 10.81 5.46 0.51
N SER A 34 11.84 5.42 1.35
CA SER A 34 11.74 4.95 2.74
C SER A 34 10.74 5.75 3.58
N ILE A 35 10.60 7.06 3.32
CA ILE A 35 9.68 7.93 4.06
C ILE A 35 8.25 7.61 3.65
N ASN A 36 8.01 7.53 2.33
CA ASN A 36 6.73 7.17 1.76
C ASN A 36 6.22 5.81 2.26
N ARG A 37 7.11 4.82 2.42
CA ARG A 37 6.72 3.50 2.97
C ARG A 37 6.21 3.60 4.40
N ILE A 38 6.92 4.32 5.27
CA ILE A 38 6.52 4.49 6.68
C ILE A 38 5.19 5.24 6.77
N THR A 39 5.05 6.34 6.04
CA THR A 39 3.80 7.12 6.02
C THR A 39 2.65 6.31 5.45
N LEU A 40 2.91 5.47 4.43
CA LEU A 40 1.90 4.60 3.84
C LEU A 40 1.37 3.56 4.81
N ILE A 41 2.24 2.95 5.63
CA ILE A 41 1.78 2.00 6.67
C ILE A 41 0.74 2.67 7.56
N VAL A 42 1.05 3.86 8.12
CA VAL A 42 0.15 4.58 9.02
C VAL A 42 -1.17 4.94 8.34
N GLU A 43 -1.11 5.36 7.07
CA GLU A 43 -2.32 5.67 6.29
C GLU A 43 -3.17 4.42 6.04
N LEU A 44 -2.55 3.28 5.74
CA LEU A 44 -3.24 2.00 5.54
C LEU A 44 -3.88 1.51 6.85
N GLU A 45 -3.20 1.64 8.00
CA GLU A 45 -3.78 1.31 9.30
C GLU A 45 -5.06 2.12 9.57
N HIS A 46 -5.03 3.42 9.26
CA HIS A 46 -6.21 4.28 9.34
C HIS A 46 -7.31 3.87 8.36
N LEU A 47 -7.00 3.57 7.10
CA LEU A 47 -8.01 3.22 6.10
C LEU A 47 -8.67 1.87 6.38
N PHE A 48 -7.90 0.87 6.81
CA PHE A 48 -8.37 -0.48 7.10
C PHE A 48 -8.80 -0.67 8.56
N GLN A 49 -8.66 0.36 9.40
CA GLN A 49 -9.02 0.34 10.83
C GLN A 49 -8.40 -0.85 11.59
N LYS A 50 -7.16 -1.20 11.24
CA LYS A 50 -6.40 -2.31 11.85
C LYS A 50 -4.93 -1.94 11.99
N ALA A 51 -4.27 -2.49 13.01
CA ALA A 51 -2.82 -2.38 13.14
C ALA A 51 -2.14 -3.30 12.12
N LEU A 52 -1.12 -2.79 11.44
CA LEU A 52 -0.30 -3.57 10.52
C LEU A 52 1.02 -3.89 11.20
N ASP A 53 1.43 -5.16 11.21
CA ASP A 53 2.71 -5.57 11.78
C ASP A 53 3.86 -5.10 10.88
N THR A 54 4.47 -3.97 11.25
CA THR A 54 5.58 -3.38 10.49
C THR A 54 6.82 -4.24 10.49
N ASP A 55 6.98 -5.12 11.48
CA ASP A 55 8.13 -6.03 11.54
C ASP A 55 8.02 -7.12 10.47
N GLN A 56 6.81 -7.40 9.97
CA GLN A 56 6.56 -8.30 8.84
C GLN A 56 6.52 -7.60 7.48
N ALA A 57 6.54 -6.27 7.45
CA ALA A 57 6.51 -5.49 6.23
C ALA A 57 7.91 -5.52 5.55
N THR A 58 8.14 -6.50 4.68
CA THR A 58 9.38 -6.55 3.91
C THR A 58 9.42 -5.46 2.84
N PRO A 59 10.60 -5.03 2.36
CA PRO A 59 10.71 -4.02 1.30
C PRO A 59 9.87 -4.33 0.05
N GLU A 60 9.77 -5.61 -0.31
CA GLU A 60 9.05 -6.12 -1.48
C GLU A 60 7.53 -5.98 -1.36
N ALA A 61 7.01 -5.87 -0.13
CA ALA A 61 5.60 -5.57 0.12
C ALA A 61 5.20 -4.22 -0.48
N PHE A 62 6.13 -3.29 -0.64
CA PHE A 62 5.91 -1.93 -1.14
C PHE A 62 6.22 -1.76 -2.63
N ASP A 63 6.60 -2.82 -3.34
CA ASP A 63 7.03 -2.72 -4.74
C ASP A 63 5.85 -2.48 -5.68
N THR A 64 4.70 -3.13 -5.43
CA THR A 64 3.52 -3.07 -6.29
C THR A 64 2.24 -2.93 -5.46
N LEU A 65 1.15 -2.46 -6.07
CA LEU A 65 -0.17 -2.42 -5.41
C LEU A 65 -0.63 -3.84 -5.02
N ALA A 66 -0.31 -4.85 -5.83
CA ALA A 66 -0.63 -6.24 -5.55
C ALA A 66 0.14 -6.79 -4.33
N SER A 67 1.43 -6.47 -4.21
CA SER A 67 2.24 -6.84 -3.04
C SER A 67 1.70 -6.18 -1.76
N LEU A 68 1.35 -4.90 -1.84
CA LEU A 68 0.74 -4.16 -0.72
C LEU A 68 -0.60 -4.76 -0.32
N GLY A 69 -1.45 -5.08 -1.29
CA GLY A 69 -2.74 -5.70 -1.04
C GLY A 69 -2.60 -7.08 -0.40
N ALA A 70 -1.65 -7.89 -0.87
CA ALA A 70 -1.35 -9.19 -0.26
C ALA A 70 -0.82 -9.04 1.18
N PHE A 71 0.04 -8.05 1.43
CA PHE A 71 0.51 -7.74 2.78
C PHE A 71 -0.67 -7.35 3.68
N VAL A 72 -1.50 -6.38 3.29
CA VAL A 72 -2.66 -5.95 4.06
C VAL A 72 -3.62 -7.12 4.32
N ASP A 73 -3.98 -7.91 3.29
CA ASP A 73 -4.87 -9.07 3.41
C ASP A 73 -4.29 -10.15 4.36
N SER A 74 -2.95 -10.30 4.44
CA SER A 74 -2.31 -11.26 5.35
C SER A 74 -2.44 -10.89 6.83
N GLN A 75 -2.77 -9.62 7.13
CA GLN A 75 -2.92 -9.11 8.49
C GLN A 75 -4.35 -9.28 9.05
N GLY A 76 -5.23 -10.00 8.35
CA GLY A 76 -6.63 -10.28 8.74
C GLY A 76 -7.64 -9.28 8.20
#